data_AF-A0A1Q6QVS5-F1
#
_entry.id   AF-A0A1Q6QVS5-F1
#
_cell.length_a   1.000
_cell.length_b   1.000
_cell.length_c   1.000
_cell.angle_alpha   90.00
_cell.angle_beta   90.00
_cell.angle_gamma   90.00
#
_symmetry.space_group_name_H-M   'P 1'
#
loop_
_entity.id
_entity.type
_entity.pdbx_description
1 polymer ?
#
loop_
_entity_poly.entity_id
_entity_poly.type
_entity_poly.pdbx_seq_one_letter_code
_entity_poly.pdbx_strand_id
1 'polypeptide(L)'
;MKNNYYNEIKKELLNNEIYIKVKDYSKNRNELSTYYNVGKLLIEAQGGEDRAKYGDGLIKEYSLKLSKEIGKKYNITTLKRMRQFYLIIVKGATLWHQLSWSHYRELLPISNINEINYYISEIEKNNLSVRQLRERIRNKEYQRLDDKTKLKLINKEEIDIKDNIKNPIIIKNKLDIDKEIVSEKILQRLILEDIPSFLEELGTGYSFIKNEYKIKIGERYNYIDLLLFNIEYNCYVVVELKVTELKKEHIGQIQIYMNYIDKFKKNNSR
;
A
#
# COMPACT_ATOMS: atom_id res chain seq x y z
N MET A 1 -46.42 -1.74 22.17
CA MET A 1 -45.02 -1.41 21.81
C MET A 1 -44.36 -2.71 21.37
N LYS A 2 -43.95 -2.84 20.10
CA LYS A 2 -43.24 -4.06 19.66
C LYS A 2 -41.88 -4.08 20.36
N ASN A 3 -41.63 -5.07 21.22
CA ASN A 3 -40.30 -5.31 21.79
C ASN A 3 -39.29 -5.40 20.66
N ASN A 4 -38.33 -4.48 20.64
CA ASN A 4 -37.36 -4.37 19.57
C ASN A 4 -36.14 -5.25 19.88
N TYR A 5 -36.39 -6.55 20.04
CA TYR A 5 -35.36 -7.56 20.31
C TYR A 5 -34.23 -7.54 19.27
N TYR A 6 -34.52 -7.11 18.03
CA TYR A 6 -33.50 -6.92 17.00
C TYR A 6 -32.43 -5.90 17.43
N ASN A 7 -32.82 -4.75 17.95
CA ASN A 7 -31.86 -3.73 18.41
C ASN A 7 -31.05 -4.20 19.63
N GLU A 8 -31.67 -4.98 20.52
CA GLU A 8 -30.98 -5.59 21.67
C GLU A 8 -29.96 -6.64 21.22
N ILE A 9 -30.34 -7.56 20.34
CA ILE A 9 -29.44 -8.56 19.75
C ILE A 9 -28.29 -7.86 19.00
N LYS A 10 -28.60 -6.85 18.17
CA LYS A 10 -27.58 -6.07 17.45
C LYS A 10 -26.59 -5.41 18.41
N LYS A 11 -27.07 -4.87 19.54
CA LYS A 11 -26.22 -4.26 20.58
C LYS A 11 -25.31 -5.30 21.23
N GLU A 12 -25.83 -6.47 21.60
CA GLU A 12 -25.04 -7.56 22.18
C GLU A 12 -23.96 -8.07 21.20
N LEU A 13 -24.32 -8.28 19.94
CA LEU A 13 -23.35 -8.68 18.91
C LEU A 13 -22.28 -7.59 18.69
N LEU A 14 -22.67 -6.32 18.64
CA LEU A 14 -21.73 -5.20 18.50
C LEU A 14 -20.78 -5.11 19.70
N ASN A 15 -21.28 -5.31 20.92
CA ASN A 15 -20.45 -5.33 22.14
C ASN A 15 -19.42 -6.46 22.08
N ASN A 16 -19.82 -7.66 21.64
CA ASN A 16 -18.90 -8.79 21.47
C ASN A 16 -17.83 -8.50 20.40
N GLU A 17 -18.20 -7.94 19.25
CA GLU A 17 -17.24 -7.53 18.21
C GLU A 17 -16.22 -6.50 18.70
N ILE A 18 -16.68 -5.50 19.48
CA ILE A 18 -15.79 -4.50 20.10
C ILE A 18 -14.85 -5.19 21.10
N TYR A 19 -15.37 -6.06 21.96
CA TYR A 19 -14.57 -6.79 22.95
C TYR A 19 -13.47 -7.64 22.30
N ILE A 20 -13.80 -8.38 21.24
CA ILE A 20 -12.84 -9.18 20.47
C ILE A 20 -11.72 -8.27 19.92
N LYS A 21 -12.09 -7.16 19.27
CA LYS A 21 -11.10 -6.21 18.71
C LYS A 21 -10.17 -5.61 19.77
N VAL A 22 -10.71 -5.21 20.93
CA VAL A 22 -9.91 -4.68 22.03
C VAL A 22 -8.93 -5.74 22.57
N LYS A 23 -9.40 -6.99 22.70
CA LYS A 23 -8.57 -8.10 23.17
C LYS A 23 -7.46 -8.45 22.18
N ASP A 24 -7.77 -8.49 20.89
CA ASP A 24 -6.79 -8.75 19.84
C ASP A 24 -5.73 -7.66 19.76
N TYR A 25 -6.12 -6.39 19.88
CA TYR A 25 -5.20 -5.26 19.98
C TYR A 25 -4.25 -5.41 21.18
N SER A 26 -4.79 -5.72 22.36
CA SER A 26 -4.00 -5.90 23.58
C SER A 26 -3.00 -7.06 23.44
N LYS A 27 -3.46 -8.19 22.90
CA LYS A 27 -2.62 -9.36 22.59
C LYS A 27 -1.50 -8.99 21.62
N ASN A 28 -1.81 -8.27 20.55
CA ASN A 28 -0.83 -7.86 19.56
C ASN A 28 0.24 -6.94 20.15
N ARG A 29 -0.18 -5.92 20.91
CA ARG A 29 0.73 -5.00 21.61
C ARG A 29 1.68 -5.75 22.54
N ASN A 30 1.16 -6.71 23.30
CA ASN A 30 1.99 -7.52 24.20
C ASN A 30 2.96 -8.43 23.42
N GLU A 31 2.51 -9.04 22.32
CA GLU A 31 3.36 -9.86 21.45
C GLU A 31 4.53 -9.04 20.88
N LEU A 32 4.27 -7.86 20.31
CA LEU A 32 5.32 -6.99 19.78
C LEU A 32 6.30 -6.53 20.87
N SER A 33 5.79 -6.11 22.03
CA SER A 33 6.63 -5.74 23.18
C SER A 33 7.55 -6.89 23.60
N THR A 34 6.99 -8.10 23.70
CA THR A 34 7.74 -9.31 24.04
C THR A 34 8.83 -9.58 23.00
N TYR A 35 8.49 -9.55 21.71
CA TYR A 35 9.45 -9.84 20.64
C TYR A 35 10.54 -8.78 20.50
N TYR A 36 10.21 -7.52 20.75
CA TYR A 36 11.20 -6.44 20.86
C TYR A 36 12.18 -6.71 22.02
N ASN A 37 11.67 -7.03 23.21
CA ASN A 37 12.48 -7.32 24.39
C ASN A 37 13.37 -8.56 24.20
N VAL A 38 12.84 -9.62 23.60
CA VAL A 38 13.63 -10.81 23.25
C VAL A 38 14.73 -10.44 22.26
N GLY A 39 14.43 -9.62 21.25
CA GLY A 39 15.43 -9.13 20.30
C GLY A 39 16.55 -8.35 20.98
N LYS A 40 16.21 -7.48 21.94
CA LYS A 40 17.17 -6.74 22.77
C LYS A 40 18.07 -7.68 23.57
N LEU A 41 17.49 -8.63 24.30
CA LEU A 41 18.23 -9.61 25.10
C LEU A 41 19.16 -10.48 24.24
N LEU A 42 18.75 -10.83 23.02
CA LEU A 42 19.59 -11.59 22.09
C LEU A 42 20.81 -10.77 21.63
N ILE A 43 20.67 -9.46 21.40
CA ILE A 43 21.80 -8.58 21.07
C ILE A 43 22.74 -8.43 22.26
N GLU A 44 22.21 -8.20 23.46
CA GLU A 44 22.99 -8.11 24.69
C GLU A 44 23.77 -9.42 24.95
N ALA A 45 23.13 -10.58 24.80
CA ALA A 45 23.76 -11.89 24.95
C ALA A 45 24.85 -12.17 23.90
N GLN A 46 24.81 -11.47 22.75
CA GLN A 46 25.80 -11.57 21.67
C GLN A 46 26.97 -10.59 21.84
N GLY A 47 27.03 -9.83 22.94
CA GLY A 47 28.09 -8.85 23.21
C GLY A 47 27.76 -7.42 22.79
N GLY A 48 26.50 -7.11 22.48
CA GLY A 48 26.03 -5.73 22.27
C GLY A 48 26.37 -5.10 20.90
N GLU A 49 27.10 -5.79 20.04
CA GLU A 49 27.44 -5.30 18.69
C GLU A 49 26.39 -5.71 17.63
N ASP A 50 26.16 -4.84 16.64
CA ASP A 50 25.28 -5.10 15.48
C ASP A 50 25.69 -6.35 14.68
N ARG A 51 26.98 -6.67 14.66
CA ARG A 51 27.56 -7.89 14.07
C ARG A 51 28.12 -8.76 15.18
N ALA A 52 27.37 -9.78 15.56
CA ALA A 52 27.78 -10.71 16.59
C ALA A 52 28.98 -11.56 16.10
N LYS A 53 30.13 -11.47 16.78
CA LYS A 53 31.31 -12.33 16.54
C LYS A 53 31.02 -13.83 16.76
N TYR A 54 30.00 -14.16 17.57
CA TYR A 54 29.60 -15.53 17.94
C TYR A 54 28.10 -15.82 17.70
N GLY A 55 27.41 -14.98 16.91
CA GLY A 55 25.95 -14.84 17.01
C GLY A 55 25.09 -16.03 16.57
N ASP A 56 25.51 -16.76 15.54
CA ASP A 56 24.70 -17.85 15.00
C ASP A 56 24.70 -19.10 15.91
N GLY A 57 25.77 -19.30 16.70
CA GLY A 57 25.85 -20.41 17.65
C GLY A 57 24.88 -20.26 18.83
N LEU A 58 24.85 -19.06 19.43
CA LEU A 58 23.99 -18.76 20.58
C LEU A 58 22.49 -18.85 20.23
N ILE A 59 22.08 -18.30 19.08
CA ILE A 59 20.68 -18.41 18.63
C ILE A 59 20.30 -19.88 18.40
N LYS A 60 21.20 -20.69 17.83
CA LYS A 60 20.95 -22.12 17.63
C LYS A 60 20.75 -22.84 18.97
N GLU A 61 21.63 -22.63 19.93
CA GLU A 61 21.53 -23.22 21.27
C GLU A 61 20.22 -22.82 21.96
N TYR A 62 19.91 -21.52 21.98
CA TYR A 62 18.70 -21.02 22.65
C TYR A 62 17.44 -21.54 21.96
N SER A 63 17.43 -21.63 20.64
CA SER A 63 16.28 -22.18 19.92
C SER A 63 15.98 -23.63 20.29
N LEU A 64 17.00 -24.45 20.52
CA LEU A 64 16.84 -25.85 20.92
C LEU A 64 16.20 -25.95 22.31
N LYS A 65 16.71 -25.18 23.27
CA LYS A 65 16.17 -25.11 24.65
C LYS A 65 14.74 -24.59 24.66
N LEU A 66 14.51 -23.41 24.07
CA LEU A 66 13.18 -22.75 24.04
C LEU A 66 12.13 -23.56 23.29
N SER A 67 12.51 -24.24 22.20
CA SER A 67 11.58 -25.09 21.45
C SER A 67 11.12 -26.31 22.26
N LYS A 68 11.98 -26.83 23.14
CA LYS A 68 11.68 -27.96 24.03
C LYS A 68 10.86 -27.51 25.25
N GLU A 69 11.20 -26.38 25.86
CA GLU A 69 10.61 -25.92 27.12
C GLU A 69 9.29 -25.16 26.93
N ILE A 70 9.20 -24.30 25.91
CA ILE A 70 8.06 -23.40 25.72
C ILE A 70 7.24 -23.77 24.46
N GLY A 71 7.91 -24.24 23.41
CA GLY A 71 7.26 -24.84 22.25
C GLY A 71 7.90 -24.54 20.90
N LYS A 72 7.60 -25.38 19.91
CA LYS A 72 8.23 -25.46 18.58
C LYS A 72 8.24 -24.15 17.76
N LYS A 73 7.40 -23.16 18.12
CA LYS A 73 7.36 -21.86 17.44
C LYS A 73 8.62 -21.01 17.67
N TYR A 74 9.36 -21.25 18.77
CA TYR A 74 10.60 -20.53 19.12
C TYR A 74 11.85 -21.16 18.49
N ASN A 75 11.78 -21.38 17.18
CA ASN A 75 12.89 -21.90 16.39
C ASN A 75 13.90 -20.79 16.02
N ILE A 76 15.01 -21.21 15.39
CA ILE A 76 16.11 -20.32 14.95
C ILE A 76 15.56 -19.13 14.14
N THR A 77 14.67 -19.38 13.18
CA THR A 77 14.11 -18.34 12.31
C THR A 77 13.32 -17.31 13.10
N THR A 78 12.50 -17.75 14.05
CA THR A 78 11.71 -16.86 14.91
C THR A 78 12.62 -15.97 15.76
N LEU A 79 13.66 -16.53 16.38
CA LEU A 79 14.62 -15.77 17.19
C LEU A 79 15.42 -14.77 16.33
N LYS A 80 15.87 -15.19 15.14
CA LYS A 80 16.53 -14.29 14.18
C LYS A 80 15.63 -13.13 13.79
N ARG A 81 14.34 -13.37 13.58
CA ARG A 81 13.34 -12.33 13.28
C ARG A 81 13.11 -11.38 14.47
N MET A 82 13.01 -11.88 15.69
CA MET A 82 12.89 -11.04 16.90
C MET A 82 14.12 -10.13 17.06
N ARG A 83 15.33 -10.67 16.82
CA ARG A 83 16.57 -9.88 16.78
C ARG A 83 16.54 -8.81 15.68
N GLN A 84 16.20 -9.18 14.45
CA GLN A 84 16.06 -8.21 13.34
C GLN A 84 15.03 -7.13 13.67
N PHE A 85 13.92 -7.50 14.30
CA PHE A 85 12.85 -6.60 14.68
C PHE A 85 13.34 -5.53 15.65
N TYR A 86 14.06 -5.91 16.70
CA TYR A 86 14.71 -4.95 17.59
C TYR A 86 15.64 -4.00 16.83
N LEU A 87 16.51 -4.54 15.96
CA LEU A 87 17.48 -3.75 15.21
C LEU A 87 16.84 -2.73 14.26
N ILE A 88 15.77 -3.08 13.54
CA ILE A 88 15.13 -2.11 12.64
C ILE A 88 14.48 -0.96 13.43
N ILE A 89 13.89 -1.23 14.59
CA ILE A 89 13.28 -0.20 15.44
C ILE A 89 14.36 0.74 15.99
N VAL A 90 15.48 0.20 16.49
CA VAL A 90 16.61 1.02 16.97
C VAL A 90 17.19 1.89 15.85
N LYS A 91 17.21 1.40 14.61
CA LYS A 91 17.69 2.15 13.44
C LYS A 91 16.74 3.25 12.96
N GLY A 92 15.54 3.38 13.56
CA GLY A 92 14.58 4.44 13.24
C GLY A 92 13.33 3.97 12.48
N ALA A 93 13.04 2.67 12.44
CA ALA A 93 11.74 2.18 11.95
C ALA A 93 10.66 2.53 12.98
N THR A 94 9.50 2.97 12.52
CA THR A 94 8.36 3.26 13.38
C THR A 94 7.85 1.99 14.06
N LEU A 95 7.77 2.00 15.39
CA LEU A 95 7.10 0.96 16.16
C LEU A 95 5.60 1.29 16.24
N TRP A 96 4.82 0.83 15.26
CA TRP A 96 3.38 1.01 15.25
C TRP A 96 2.67 -0.21 15.83
N HIS A 97 2.04 -0.02 16.98
CA HIS A 97 1.47 -1.10 17.79
C HIS A 97 0.19 -1.73 17.18
N GLN A 98 -0.38 -1.12 16.13
CA GLN A 98 -1.50 -1.69 15.38
C GLN A 98 -1.04 -2.68 14.30
N LEU A 99 0.24 -2.67 13.91
CA LEU A 99 0.78 -3.71 13.02
C LEU A 99 0.81 -5.05 13.73
N SER A 100 0.29 -6.09 13.10
CA SER A 100 0.53 -7.44 13.60
C SER A 100 1.97 -7.89 13.40
N TRP A 101 2.43 -8.88 14.18
CA TRP A 101 3.73 -9.53 13.94
C TRP A 101 3.87 -10.01 12.49
N SER A 102 2.78 -10.43 11.86
CA SER A 102 2.78 -10.84 10.45
C SER A 102 3.11 -9.69 9.50
N HIS A 103 2.69 -8.45 9.77
CA HIS A 103 3.11 -7.30 8.96
C HIS A 103 4.61 -7.06 9.12
N TYR A 104 5.11 -7.04 10.36
CA TYR A 104 6.54 -6.89 10.60
C TYR A 104 7.37 -7.97 9.92
N ARG A 105 6.92 -9.23 9.89
CA ARG A 105 7.60 -10.31 9.16
C ARG A 105 7.80 -10.03 7.67
N GLU A 106 6.90 -9.29 7.02
CA GLU A 106 7.07 -8.87 5.63
C GLU A 106 8.06 -7.69 5.48
N LEU A 107 8.18 -6.85 6.52
CA LEU A 107 9.07 -5.68 6.54
C LEU A 107 10.52 -6.04 6.95
N LEU A 108 10.73 -7.05 7.79
CA LEU A 108 12.05 -7.45 8.29
C LEU A 108 13.12 -7.73 7.21
N PRO A 109 12.79 -8.28 6.03
CA PRO A 109 13.76 -8.47 4.96
C PRO A 109 14.25 -7.17 4.30
N ILE A 110 13.53 -6.06 4.47
CA ILE A 110 13.86 -4.77 3.85
C ILE A 110 15.02 -4.13 4.63
N SER A 111 16.05 -3.67 3.92
CA SER A 111 17.23 -3.05 4.53
C SER A 111 17.12 -1.53 4.66
N ASN A 112 16.34 -0.88 3.79
CA ASN A 112 16.17 0.56 3.77
C ASN A 112 15.12 1.00 4.79
N ILE A 113 15.52 1.85 5.74
CA ILE A 113 14.65 2.32 6.82
C ILE A 113 13.50 3.21 6.32
N ASN A 114 13.76 4.01 5.28
CA ASN A 114 12.78 4.91 4.70
C ASN A 114 11.71 4.11 3.93
N GLU A 115 12.12 3.01 3.30
CA GLU A 115 11.19 2.06 2.66
C GLU A 115 10.29 1.37 3.68
N ILE A 116 10.85 0.93 4.83
CA ILE A 116 10.05 0.36 5.92
C ILE A 116 9.03 1.38 6.42
N ASN A 117 9.47 2.60 6.71
CA ASN A 117 8.61 3.67 7.21
C ASN A 117 7.53 4.07 6.20
N TYR A 118 7.86 4.08 4.91
CA TYR A 118 6.88 4.26 3.84
C TYR A 118 5.79 3.20 3.90
N TYR A 119 6.14 1.91 3.92
CA TYR A 119 5.14 0.85 3.97
C TYR A 119 4.32 0.87 5.26
N ILE A 120 4.90 1.23 6.41
CA ILE A 120 4.14 1.44 7.65
C ILE A 120 3.09 2.52 7.48
N SER A 121 3.46 3.66 6.88
CA SER A 121 2.52 4.75 6.61
C SER A 121 1.42 4.35 5.63
N GLU A 122 1.73 3.53 4.63
CA GLU A 122 0.74 3.02 3.67
C GLU A 122 -0.24 2.03 4.32
N ILE A 123 0.23 1.19 5.25
CA ILE A 123 -0.64 0.31 6.03
C ILE A 123 -1.61 1.15 6.88
N GLU A 124 -1.11 2.21 7.52
CA GLU A 124 -1.93 3.10 8.35
C GLU A 124 -3.00 3.83 7.53
N LYS A 125 -2.59 4.46 6.42
CA LYS A 125 -3.51 5.23 5.55
C LYS A 125 -4.58 4.35 4.92
N ASN A 126 -4.21 3.15 4.45
CA ASN A 126 -5.08 2.32 3.62
C ASN A 126 -5.60 1.05 4.32
N ASN A 127 -5.31 0.88 5.62
CA ASN A 127 -5.66 -0.32 6.39
C ASN A 127 -5.25 -1.63 5.69
N LEU A 128 -4.03 -1.66 5.16
CA LEU A 128 -3.58 -2.77 4.31
C LEU A 128 -3.54 -4.09 5.08
N SER A 129 -4.06 -5.14 4.46
CA SER A 129 -3.82 -6.52 4.91
C SER A 129 -2.38 -6.95 4.63
N VAL A 130 -1.90 -7.97 5.34
CA VAL A 130 -0.58 -8.60 5.10
C VAL A 130 -0.41 -9.02 3.64
N ARG A 131 -1.48 -9.50 2.98
CA ARG A 131 -1.44 -9.90 1.57
C ARG A 131 -1.24 -8.70 0.66
N GLN A 132 -1.94 -7.59 0.91
CA GLN A 132 -1.79 -6.35 0.14
C GLN A 132 -0.40 -5.73 0.34
N LEU A 133 0.09 -5.71 1.58
CA LEU A 133 1.46 -5.27 1.89
C LEU A 133 2.49 -6.08 1.09
N ARG A 134 2.40 -7.41 1.14
CA ARG A 134 3.31 -8.30 0.40
C ARG A 134 3.29 -8.04 -1.11
N GLU A 135 2.10 -7.80 -1.66
CA GLU A 135 1.94 -7.46 -3.07
C GLU A 135 2.66 -6.15 -3.43
N ARG A 136 2.46 -5.10 -2.63
CA ARG A 136 3.10 -3.79 -2.84
C ARG A 136 4.62 -3.84 -2.73
N ILE A 137 5.15 -4.61 -1.76
CA ILE A 137 6.59 -4.88 -1.64
C ILE A 137 7.11 -5.61 -2.88
N ARG A 138 6.41 -6.68 -3.31
CA ARG A 138 6.80 -7.45 -4.51
C ARG A 138 6.84 -6.58 -5.76
N ASN A 139 5.91 -5.65 -5.88
CA ASN A 139 5.79 -4.72 -7.00
C ASN A 139 6.73 -3.50 -6.88
N LYS A 140 7.63 -3.50 -5.88
CA LYS A 140 8.64 -2.46 -5.66
C LYS A 140 8.04 -1.06 -5.59
N GLU A 141 6.87 -0.95 -4.96
CA GLU A 141 6.08 0.29 -4.92
C GLU A 141 6.91 1.49 -4.44
N TYR A 142 7.70 1.33 -3.37
CA TYR A 142 8.57 2.40 -2.87
C TYR A 142 9.65 2.82 -3.88
N GLN A 143 10.26 1.87 -4.59
CA GLN A 143 11.30 2.19 -5.57
C GLN A 143 10.75 2.93 -6.79
N ARG A 144 9.46 2.75 -7.10
CA ARG A 144 8.74 3.43 -8.19
C ARG A 144 8.30 4.85 -7.87
N LEU A 145 8.52 5.32 -6.64
CA LEU A 145 8.41 6.74 -6.33
C LEU A 145 9.61 7.49 -6.90
N ASP A 146 9.42 8.72 -7.37
CA ASP A 146 10.53 9.58 -7.76
C ASP A 146 11.34 10.05 -6.53
N ASP A 147 12.57 10.47 -6.76
CA ASP A 147 13.48 10.82 -5.67
C ASP A 147 13.06 12.08 -4.91
N LYS A 148 12.35 13.01 -5.55
CA LYS A 148 11.81 14.20 -4.89
C LYS A 148 10.69 13.80 -3.92
N THR A 149 9.80 12.90 -4.33
CA THR A 149 8.77 12.34 -3.45
C THR A 149 9.37 11.59 -2.26
N LYS A 150 10.40 10.78 -2.48
CA LYS A 150 11.11 10.09 -1.39
C LYS A 150 11.72 11.08 -0.39
N LEU A 151 12.32 12.17 -0.87
CA LEU A 151 12.87 13.22 0.00
C LEU A 151 11.79 13.91 0.83
N LYS A 152 10.65 14.26 0.23
CA LYS A 152 9.50 14.82 0.94
C LYS A 152 8.99 13.90 2.04
N LEU A 153 8.86 12.60 1.76
CA LEU A 153 8.46 11.59 2.74
C LEU A 153 9.42 11.53 3.92
N ILE A 154 10.73 11.58 3.67
CA ILE A 154 11.78 11.58 4.70
C ILE A 154 11.68 12.85 5.56
N ASN A 155 11.50 14.01 4.93
CA ASN A 155 11.41 15.31 5.59
C ASN A 155 10.03 15.59 6.22
N LYS A 156 9.05 14.71 6.01
CA LYS A 156 7.65 14.88 6.43
C LYS A 156 7.00 16.14 5.85
N GLU A 157 7.33 16.44 4.60
CA GLU A 157 6.74 17.55 3.83
C GLU A 157 5.39 17.14 3.21
N GLU A 158 4.58 18.12 2.82
CA GLU A 158 3.34 17.87 2.08
C GLU A 158 3.61 17.32 0.67
N ILE A 159 2.83 16.30 0.33
CA ILE A 159 2.91 15.55 -0.92
C ILE A 159 1.82 16.06 -1.86
N ASP A 160 2.19 16.35 -3.11
CA ASP A 160 1.26 16.79 -4.17
C ASP A 160 0.66 15.57 -4.91
N ILE A 161 -0.41 15.75 -5.68
CA ILE A 161 -1.04 14.70 -6.52
C ILE A 161 0.00 13.95 -7.35
N LYS A 162 0.89 14.71 -7.98
CA LYS A 162 1.89 14.18 -8.90
C LYS A 162 2.88 13.25 -8.22
N ASP A 163 3.10 13.45 -6.93
CA ASP A 163 4.01 12.67 -6.11
C ASP A 163 3.39 11.31 -5.73
N ASN A 164 2.04 11.20 -5.73
CA ASN A 164 1.33 9.96 -5.40
C ASN A 164 1.16 9.01 -6.60
N ILE A 165 1.34 9.50 -7.83
CA ILE A 165 1.23 8.67 -9.04
C ILE A 165 2.51 7.83 -9.17
N LYS A 166 2.37 6.51 -9.11
CA LYS A 166 3.51 5.58 -9.21
C LYS A 166 4.04 5.53 -10.63
N ASN A 167 5.37 5.48 -10.78
CA ASN A 167 6.00 5.39 -12.09
C ASN A 167 7.02 4.23 -12.16
N PRO A 168 6.85 3.24 -13.05
CA PRO A 168 5.76 3.07 -14.03
C PRO A 168 4.45 2.62 -13.37
N ILE A 169 3.29 2.95 -13.92
CA ILE A 169 1.98 2.41 -13.49
C ILE A 169 1.90 0.92 -13.83
N ILE A 170 1.50 0.08 -12.88
CA ILE A 170 1.34 -1.37 -13.14
C ILE A 170 -0.09 -1.66 -13.59
N ILE A 171 -0.22 -2.22 -14.80
CA ILE A 171 -1.49 -2.75 -15.31
C ILE A 171 -1.52 -4.26 -15.06
N LYS A 172 -2.53 -4.73 -14.32
CA LYS A 172 -2.70 -6.16 -14.05
C LYS A 172 -3.28 -6.86 -15.28
N ASN A 173 -2.59 -7.88 -15.77
CA ASN A 173 -3.06 -8.71 -16.86
C ASN A 173 -3.65 -10.01 -16.32
N LYS A 174 -4.92 -9.97 -15.90
CA LYS A 174 -5.65 -11.17 -15.43
C LYS A 174 -6.10 -12.07 -16.57
N LEU A 175 -6.15 -11.54 -17.79
CA LEU A 175 -6.63 -12.24 -18.98
C LEU A 175 -5.52 -13.04 -19.69
N ASP A 176 -4.30 -13.01 -19.16
CA ASP A 176 -3.10 -13.65 -19.72
C ASP A 176 -2.89 -13.31 -21.20
N ILE A 177 -3.22 -12.07 -21.57
CA ILE A 177 -3.07 -11.58 -22.94
C ILE A 177 -1.59 -11.40 -23.24
N ASP A 178 -1.14 -11.82 -24.43
CA ASP A 178 0.24 -11.66 -24.84
C ASP A 178 0.67 -10.17 -24.84
N LYS A 179 1.79 -9.89 -24.18
CA LYS A 179 2.36 -8.53 -24.06
C LYS A 179 2.88 -8.01 -25.40
N GLU A 180 3.15 -8.89 -26.37
CA GLU A 180 3.60 -8.50 -27.70
C GLU A 180 2.43 -7.98 -28.57
N ILE A 181 1.18 -8.27 -28.20
CA ILE A 181 -0.03 -7.90 -28.93
C ILE A 181 -0.81 -6.86 -28.12
N VAL A 182 -0.15 -5.77 -27.69
CA VAL A 182 -0.83 -4.71 -26.93
C VAL A 182 -1.18 -3.56 -27.87
N SER A 183 -2.45 -3.49 -28.27
CA SER A 183 -3.05 -2.29 -28.86
C SER A 183 -3.62 -1.38 -27.77
N GLU A 184 -3.89 -0.11 -28.08
CA GLU A 184 -4.55 0.84 -27.16
C GLU A 184 -5.87 0.27 -26.64
N LYS A 185 -6.64 -0.39 -27.51
CA LYS A 185 -7.90 -1.06 -27.14
C LYS A 185 -7.68 -2.22 -26.15
N ILE A 186 -6.61 -2.99 -26.31
CA ILE A 186 -6.26 -4.07 -25.37
C ILE A 186 -5.79 -3.48 -24.04
N LEU A 187 -4.95 -2.45 -24.05
CA LEU A 187 -4.51 -1.74 -22.85
C LEU A 187 -5.71 -1.18 -22.06
N GLN A 188 -6.63 -0.51 -22.75
CA GLN A 188 -7.86 -0.01 -22.14
C GLN A 188 -8.68 -1.15 -21.53
N ARG A 189 -8.85 -2.27 -22.25
CA ARG A 189 -9.56 -3.45 -21.71
C ARG A 189 -8.89 -3.98 -20.45
N LEU A 190 -7.57 -4.12 -20.42
CA LEU A 190 -6.84 -4.58 -19.24
C LEU A 190 -7.05 -3.66 -18.03
N ILE A 191 -7.10 -2.34 -18.26
CA ILE A 191 -7.44 -1.37 -17.21
C ILE A 191 -8.88 -1.57 -16.72
N LEU A 192 -9.84 -1.74 -17.64
CA LEU A 192 -11.27 -1.86 -17.31
C LEU A 192 -11.61 -3.16 -16.57
N GLU A 193 -10.87 -4.25 -16.80
CA GLU A 193 -11.02 -5.53 -16.09
C GLU A 193 -10.57 -5.45 -14.62
N ASP A 194 -9.74 -4.47 -14.27
CA ASP A 194 -9.29 -4.23 -12.89
C ASP A 194 -9.12 -2.73 -12.59
N ILE A 195 -10.21 -1.99 -12.79
CA ILE A 195 -10.27 -0.54 -12.50
C ILE A 195 -9.79 -0.25 -11.07
N PRO A 196 -10.21 -0.98 -10.01
CA PRO A 196 -9.74 -0.70 -8.66
C PRO A 196 -8.21 -0.71 -8.55
N SER A 197 -7.55 -1.71 -9.13
CA SER A 197 -6.09 -1.79 -9.10
C SER A 197 -5.42 -0.68 -9.91
N PHE A 198 -6.01 -0.28 -11.04
CA PHE A 198 -5.50 0.86 -11.81
C PHE A 198 -5.62 2.18 -11.02
N LEU A 199 -6.77 2.42 -10.37
CA LEU A 199 -6.97 3.62 -9.55
C LEU A 199 -6.01 3.64 -8.35
N GLU A 200 -5.76 2.50 -7.71
CA GLU A 200 -4.76 2.37 -6.63
C GLU A 200 -3.32 2.69 -7.07
N GLU A 201 -3.01 2.56 -8.37
CA GLU A 201 -1.70 2.92 -8.92
C GLU A 201 -1.58 4.42 -9.22
N LEU A 202 -2.71 5.11 -9.43
CA LEU A 202 -2.76 6.58 -9.57
C LEU A 202 -2.69 7.29 -8.21
N GLY A 203 -3.02 6.61 -7.11
CA GLY A 203 -3.00 7.17 -5.76
C GLY A 203 -4.41 7.33 -5.17
N THR A 204 -4.55 8.21 -4.17
CA THR A 204 -5.81 8.40 -3.45
C THR A 204 -6.77 9.37 -4.15
N GLY A 205 -8.06 9.22 -3.87
CA GLY A 205 -9.10 10.15 -4.32
C GLY A 205 -9.64 9.93 -5.73
N TYR A 206 -9.07 9.04 -6.53
CA TYR A 206 -9.54 8.79 -7.91
C TYR A 206 -10.81 7.92 -7.95
N SER A 207 -11.76 8.34 -8.78
CA SER A 207 -13.02 7.67 -9.07
C SER A 207 -13.20 7.55 -10.56
N PHE A 208 -13.57 6.35 -11.03
CA PHE A 208 -13.88 6.12 -12.43
C PHE A 208 -15.25 6.70 -12.77
N ILE A 209 -15.32 7.50 -13.84
CA ILE A 209 -16.60 8.02 -14.36
C ILE A 209 -17.04 7.16 -15.54
N LYS A 210 -16.22 7.10 -16.60
CA LYS A 210 -16.58 6.45 -17.85
C LYS A 210 -15.36 6.24 -18.74
N ASN A 211 -15.37 5.17 -19.53
CA ASN A 211 -14.44 4.95 -20.64
C ASN A 211 -15.07 5.37 -21.97
N GLU A 212 -14.24 5.73 -22.95
CA GLU A 212 -14.69 6.24 -24.25
C GLU A 212 -15.74 7.37 -24.07
N TYR A 213 -15.41 8.33 -23.20
CA TYR A 213 -16.33 9.42 -22.88
C TYR A 213 -16.50 10.33 -24.10
N LYS A 214 -17.69 10.26 -24.70
CA LYS A 214 -18.04 10.97 -25.93
C LYS A 214 -18.12 12.48 -25.69
N ILE A 215 -17.34 13.23 -26.45
CA ILE A 215 -17.36 14.70 -26.49
C ILE A 215 -17.61 15.18 -27.91
N LYS A 216 -18.22 16.36 -28.05
CA LYS A 216 -18.49 16.99 -29.35
C LYS A 216 -17.65 18.25 -29.50
N ILE A 217 -16.69 18.24 -30.43
CA ILE A 217 -15.81 19.38 -30.70
C ILE A 217 -16.11 19.87 -32.11
N GLY A 218 -16.71 21.05 -32.21
CA GLY A 218 -17.30 21.54 -33.46
C GLY A 218 -18.37 20.56 -33.96
N GLU A 219 -18.18 20.04 -35.17
CA GLU A 219 -19.09 19.05 -35.78
C GLU A 219 -18.65 17.59 -35.58
N ARG A 220 -17.47 17.35 -35.00
CA ARG A 220 -16.90 16.00 -34.87
C ARG A 220 -17.09 15.46 -33.46
N TYR A 221 -17.35 14.15 -33.38
CA TYR A 221 -17.32 13.41 -32.13
C TYR A 221 -15.92 12.88 -31.87
N ASN A 222 -15.46 13.05 -30.64
CA ASN A 222 -14.21 12.53 -30.12
C ASN A 222 -14.51 11.75 -28.84
N TYR A 223 -13.56 10.93 -28.40
CA TYR A 223 -13.73 10.05 -27.25
C TYR A 223 -12.50 10.15 -26.36
N ILE A 224 -12.71 10.47 -25.08
CA ILE A 224 -11.66 10.41 -24.07
C ILE A 224 -11.56 8.96 -23.61
N ASP A 225 -10.36 8.37 -23.61
CA ASP A 225 -10.19 6.95 -23.29
C ASP A 225 -10.72 6.60 -21.90
N LEU A 226 -10.29 7.35 -20.88
CA LEU A 226 -10.86 7.25 -19.53
C LEU A 226 -11.06 8.65 -18.95
N LEU A 227 -12.28 8.90 -18.48
CA LEU A 227 -12.60 10.06 -17.67
C LEU A 227 -12.71 9.62 -16.21
N LEU A 228 -11.90 10.24 -15.36
CA LEU A 228 -11.89 10.03 -13.92
C LEU A 228 -12.24 11.32 -13.19
N PHE A 229 -12.54 11.21 -11.90
CA PHE A 229 -12.71 12.33 -10.99
C PHE A 229 -11.79 12.14 -9.79
N ASN A 230 -11.10 13.20 -9.37
CA ASN A 230 -10.41 13.20 -8.10
C ASN A 230 -11.25 13.95 -7.05
N ILE A 231 -11.62 13.25 -5.98
CA ILE A 231 -12.49 13.77 -4.91
C ILE A 231 -11.76 14.77 -4.02
N GLU A 232 -10.49 14.53 -3.71
CA GLU A 232 -9.70 15.40 -2.84
C GLU A 232 -9.53 16.79 -3.45
N TYR A 233 -9.28 16.84 -4.76
CA TYR A 233 -9.03 18.08 -5.50
C TYR A 233 -10.26 18.58 -6.26
N ASN A 234 -11.38 17.85 -6.18
CA ASN A 234 -12.64 18.18 -6.83
C ASN A 234 -12.46 18.50 -8.33
N CYS A 235 -11.71 17.67 -9.07
CA CYS A 235 -11.38 17.91 -10.47
C CYS A 235 -11.60 16.67 -11.34
N TYR A 236 -11.88 16.90 -12.62
CA TYR A 236 -11.90 15.83 -13.62
C TYR A 236 -10.48 15.55 -14.08
N VAL A 237 -10.18 14.28 -14.32
CA VAL A 237 -8.89 13.82 -14.82
C VAL A 237 -9.12 13.12 -16.15
N VAL A 238 -8.51 13.67 -17.20
CA VAL A 238 -8.56 13.15 -18.57
C VAL A 238 -7.35 12.23 -18.75
N VAL A 239 -7.59 10.98 -19.11
CA VAL A 239 -6.54 10.00 -19.39
C VAL A 239 -6.65 9.58 -20.86
N GLU A 240 -5.53 9.69 -21.56
CA GLU A 240 -5.34 9.21 -22.93
C GLU A 240 -4.30 8.09 -22.90
N LEU A 241 -4.61 6.96 -23.54
CA LEU A 241 -3.77 5.77 -23.58
C LEU A 241 -3.02 5.70 -24.90
N LYS A 242 -1.72 5.40 -24.83
CA LYS A 242 -0.86 5.19 -26.00
C LYS A 242 0.06 4.01 -25.77
N VAL A 243 0.24 3.20 -26.82
CA VAL A 243 1.19 2.07 -26.85
C VAL A 243 2.47 2.40 -27.63
N THR A 244 2.62 3.67 -28.00
CA THR A 244 3.77 4.22 -28.73
C THR A 244 4.37 5.40 -27.98
N GLU A 245 5.55 5.84 -28.41
CA GLU A 245 6.18 7.04 -27.84
C GLU A 245 5.27 8.27 -27.93
N LEU A 246 5.36 9.13 -26.92
CA LEU A 246 4.53 10.31 -26.81
C LEU A 246 4.92 11.35 -27.88
N LYS A 247 4.00 11.61 -28.82
CA LYS A 247 4.15 12.61 -29.89
C LYS A 247 3.54 13.95 -29.50
N LYS A 248 3.99 15.04 -30.14
CA LYS A 248 3.43 16.39 -29.94
C LYS A 248 1.91 16.46 -30.17
N GLU A 249 1.42 15.68 -31.12
CA GLU A 249 -0.01 15.57 -31.45
C GLU A 249 -0.84 15.07 -30.26
N HIS A 250 -0.31 14.12 -29.48
CA HIS A 250 -0.99 13.58 -28.29
C HIS A 250 -1.19 14.66 -27.22
N ILE A 251 -0.19 15.55 -27.03
CA ILE A 251 -0.29 16.66 -26.08
C ILE A 251 -1.39 17.63 -26.50
N GLY A 252 -1.45 17.97 -27.80
CA GLY A 252 -2.48 18.83 -28.36
C GLY A 252 -3.89 18.26 -28.14
N GLN A 253 -4.06 16.96 -28.37
CA GLN A 253 -5.32 16.24 -28.15
C GLN A 253 -5.77 16.32 -26.68
N ILE A 254 -4.88 16.00 -25.74
CA ILE A 254 -5.18 16.05 -24.29
C ILE A 254 -5.57 17.47 -23.86
N GLN A 255 -4.86 18.50 -24.32
CA GLN A 255 -5.17 19.89 -23.99
C GLN A 255 -6.58 20.30 -24.47
N ILE A 256 -6.97 19.85 -25.67
CA ILE A 256 -8.32 20.09 -26.21
C ILE A 256 -9.37 19.42 -25.31
N TYR A 257 -9.13 18.19 -24.88
CA TYR A 257 -10.05 17.43 -24.04
C TYR A 257 -10.22 18.06 -22.65
N MET A 258 -9.12 18.48 -22.02
CA MET A 258 -9.17 19.21 -20.74
C MET A 258 -9.99 20.51 -20.87
N ASN A 259 -9.71 21.32 -21.90
CA ASN A 259 -10.44 22.57 -22.14
C ASN A 259 -11.94 22.34 -22.35
N TYR A 260 -12.34 21.23 -22.98
CA TYR A 260 -13.74 20.86 -23.16
C TYR A 260 -14.41 20.55 -21.83
N ILE A 261 -13.78 19.71 -20.99
CA ILE A 261 -14.29 19.31 -19.69
C ILE A 261 -14.41 20.50 -18.73
N ASP A 262 -13.43 21.41 -18.73
CA ASP A 262 -13.47 22.62 -17.91
C ASP A 262 -14.67 23.52 -18.25
N LYS A 263 -14.98 23.68 -19.54
CA LYS A 263 -16.17 24.43 -19.98
C LYS A 263 -17.46 23.74 -19.53
N PHE A 264 -17.53 22.41 -19.65
CA PHE A 264 -18.69 21.64 -19.21
C PHE A 264 -18.94 21.78 -17.69
N LYS A 265 -17.88 21.74 -16.88
CA LYS A 265 -17.97 21.92 -15.42
C LYS A 265 -18.53 23.30 -15.06
N LYS A 266 -18.02 24.37 -15.67
CA LYS A 266 -18.48 25.75 -15.41
C LYS A 266 -19.97 25.95 -15.70
N ASN A 267 -20.51 25.29 -16.73
CA ASN A 267 -21.91 25.45 -17.11
C ASN A 267 -22.90 24.68 -16.21
N ASN A 268 -22.44 23.62 -15.53
CA ASN A 268 -23.27 22.75 -14.69
C ASN A 268 -23.08 22.94 -13.19
N SER A 269 -22.16 23.82 -12.77
CA SER A 269 -21.99 24.22 -11.37
C SER A 269 -23.04 25.30 -11.04
N ARG A 270 -24.25 24.89 -10.68
CA ARG A 270 -25.31 25.75 -10.13
C ARG A 270 -25.47 25.52 -8.64
#